data_AF-A0A9D0R9V3-F1
#
_entry.id   AF-A0A9D0R9V3-F1
#
_cell.length_a   1.000
_cell.length_b   1.000
_cell.length_c   1.000
_cell.angle_alpha   90.00
_cell.angle_beta   90.00
_cell.angle_gamma   90.00
#
_symmetry.space_group_name_H-M   'P 1'
#
loop_
_entity.id
_entity.type
_entity.pdbx_description
1 polymer ?
#
loop_
_entity_poly.entity_id
_entity_poly.type
_entity_poly.pdbx_seq_one_letter_code
_entity_poly.pdbx_strand_id
1 'polypeptide(L)'
;MYRCNSRPAMQCPAQAGFTLVEIVITMGIMAILATVAVSAYKNYKTRAKITEGLVVAAAFKAAVTEHYLMTGEWETDPSVLALDAPDTYSGDWLKSISLGAGSDGAPVAITISYNESALHELGANNTIVLYPVMASENISWHCDGGTVDDKFRPAQCKATP
;
A
#
# COMPACT_ATOMS: atom_id res chain seq x y z
N MET A 1 -80.86 -15.82 -12.28
CA MET A 1 -79.97 -14.72 -11.85
C MET A 1 -78.57 -15.25 -11.66
N TYR A 2 -77.66 -15.00 -12.60
CA TYR A 2 -76.22 -14.99 -12.31
C TYR A 2 -75.65 -13.73 -12.96
N ARG A 3 -75.29 -12.77 -12.11
CA ARG A 3 -74.72 -11.48 -12.50
C ARG A 3 -73.30 -11.73 -13.04
N CYS A 4 -73.03 -11.28 -14.26
CA CYS A 4 -71.67 -11.16 -14.76
C CYS A 4 -71.01 -9.97 -14.04
N ASN A 5 -70.08 -10.26 -13.13
CA ASN A 5 -69.34 -9.27 -12.35
C ASN A 5 -68.14 -8.77 -13.18
N SER A 6 -68.15 -7.48 -13.49
CA SER A 6 -67.11 -6.74 -14.19
C SER A 6 -65.82 -6.68 -13.36
N ARG A 7 -64.89 -7.59 -13.62
CA ARG A 7 -63.50 -7.44 -13.18
C ARG A 7 -62.77 -6.52 -14.17
N PRO A 8 -62.17 -5.40 -13.73
CA PRO A 8 -61.27 -4.65 -14.59
C PRO A 8 -60.08 -5.55 -14.92
N ALA A 9 -59.72 -5.64 -16.19
CA ALA A 9 -58.50 -6.30 -16.62
C ALA A 9 -57.32 -5.61 -15.91
N MET A 10 -56.55 -6.38 -15.12
CA MET A 10 -55.27 -5.93 -14.60
C MET A 10 -54.35 -5.74 -15.82
N GLN A 11 -54.23 -4.50 -16.31
CA GLN A 11 -53.23 -4.15 -17.31
C GLN A 11 -51.86 -4.41 -16.69
N CYS A 12 -51.21 -5.50 -17.07
CA CYS A 12 -49.78 -5.64 -16.86
C CYS A 12 -49.09 -4.46 -17.56
N PRO A 13 -48.25 -3.67 -16.88
CA PRO A 13 -47.49 -2.64 -17.55
C PRO A 13 -46.67 -3.29 -18.65
N ALA A 14 -46.79 -2.78 -19.88
CA ALA A 14 -45.94 -3.22 -20.98
C ALA A 14 -44.49 -3.01 -20.55
N GLN A 15 -43.70 -4.09 -20.46
CA GLN A 15 -42.28 -3.99 -20.19
C GLN A 15 -41.65 -3.21 -21.35
N ALA A 16 -41.34 -1.94 -21.11
CA ALA A 16 -40.48 -1.14 -21.96
C ALA A 16 -39.06 -1.72 -21.85
N GLY A 17 -38.72 -2.61 -22.78
CA GLY A 17 -37.37 -3.15 -22.88
C GLY A 17 -36.39 -2.07 -23.34
N PHE A 18 -35.20 -2.05 -22.73
CA PHE A 18 -34.07 -1.26 -23.23
C PHE A 18 -33.73 -1.69 -24.66
N THR A 19 -33.46 -0.74 -25.53
CA THR A 19 -33.06 -1.04 -26.90
C THR A 19 -31.62 -1.57 -26.92
N LEU A 20 -31.28 -2.49 -27.84
CA LEU A 20 -29.91 -2.97 -28.02
C LEU A 20 -28.92 -1.83 -28.26
N VAL A 21 -29.35 -0.78 -28.95
CA VAL A 21 -28.54 0.41 -29.24
C VAL A 21 -28.19 1.16 -27.95
N GLU A 22 -29.13 1.28 -27.03
CA GLU A 22 -28.92 1.93 -25.74
C GLU A 22 -27.94 1.16 -24.86
N ILE A 23 -27.99 -0.18 -24.90
CA ILE A 23 -27.04 -1.04 -24.19
C ILE A 23 -25.63 -0.94 -24.79
N VAL A 24 -25.49 -0.89 -26.12
CA VAL A 24 -24.16 -0.78 -26.75
C VAL A 24 -23.50 0.57 -26.45
N ILE A 25 -24.26 1.68 -26.48
CA ILE A 25 -23.72 3.01 -26.17
C ILE A 25 -23.32 3.10 -24.70
N THR A 26 -24.17 2.62 -23.78
CA THR A 26 -23.85 2.62 -22.34
C THR A 26 -22.65 1.74 -22.01
N MET A 27 -22.55 0.55 -22.62
CA MET A 27 -21.37 -0.31 -22.48
C MET A 27 -20.10 0.36 -23.02
N GLY A 28 -20.20 1.09 -24.13
CA GLY A 28 -19.08 1.85 -24.68
C GLY A 28 -18.54 2.90 -23.70
N ILE A 29 -19.41 3.67 -23.07
CA ILE A 29 -19.01 4.68 -22.07
C ILE A 29 -18.43 4.00 -20.83
N MET A 30 -19.05 2.90 -20.35
CA MET A 30 -18.55 2.13 -19.20
C MET A 30 -17.17 1.56 -19.45
N ALA A 31 -16.86 1.10 -20.67
CA ALA A 31 -15.54 0.60 -21.02
C ALA A 31 -14.45 1.69 -20.88
N ILE A 32 -14.74 2.92 -21.33
CA ILE A 32 -13.81 4.05 -21.20
C ILE A 32 -13.60 4.39 -19.72
N LEU A 33 -14.68 4.55 -18.95
CA LEU A 33 -14.59 4.87 -17.52
C LEU A 33 -13.84 3.78 -16.73
N ALA A 34 -14.06 2.50 -17.05
CA ALA A 34 -13.41 1.40 -16.38
C ALA A 34 -11.88 1.43 -16.54
N THR A 35 -11.37 1.76 -17.74
CA THR A 35 -9.91 1.81 -17.96
C THR A 35 -9.21 2.86 -17.09
N VAL A 36 -9.77 4.06 -16.96
CA VAL A 36 -9.24 5.12 -16.10
C VAL A 36 -9.35 4.74 -14.62
N ALA A 37 -10.49 4.18 -14.22
CA ALA A 37 -10.73 3.75 -12.84
C ALA A 37 -9.77 2.64 -12.40
N VAL A 38 -9.45 1.69 -13.28
CA VAL A 38 -8.52 0.59 -12.98
C VAL A 38 -7.12 1.11 -12.68
N SER A 39 -6.59 2.05 -13.45
CA SER A 39 -5.26 2.64 -13.20
C SER A 39 -5.21 3.35 -11.84
N ALA A 40 -6.22 4.17 -11.54
CA ALA A 40 -6.30 4.86 -10.26
C ALA A 40 -6.40 3.88 -9.07
N TYR A 41 -7.20 2.81 -9.21
CA TYR A 41 -7.37 1.81 -8.17
C TYR A 41 -6.08 1.00 -7.92
N LYS A 42 -5.33 0.65 -8.96
CA LYS A 42 -4.03 -0.01 -8.80
C LYS A 42 -3.05 0.86 -8.01
N ASN A 43 -2.94 2.14 -8.35
CA ASN A 43 -2.05 3.06 -7.64
C ASN A 43 -2.44 3.23 -6.16
N TYR A 44 -3.74 3.28 -5.86
CA TYR A 44 -4.22 3.33 -4.48
C TYR A 44 -3.86 2.06 -3.70
N LYS A 45 -4.07 0.88 -4.30
CA LYS A 45 -3.67 -0.39 -3.68
C LYS A 45 -2.18 -0.47 -3.43
N THR A 46 -1.34 -0.05 -4.38
CA THR A 46 0.12 -0.03 -4.21
C THR A 46 0.53 0.86 -3.04
N ARG A 47 -0.03 2.07 -2.92
CA ARG A 47 0.19 2.96 -1.77
C ARG A 47 -0.23 2.32 -0.46
N ALA A 48 -1.37 1.64 -0.43
CA ALA A 48 -1.85 0.94 0.76
C ALA A 48 -0.90 -0.18 1.19
N LYS A 49 -0.37 -0.96 0.24
CA LYS A 49 0.64 -2.00 0.51
C LYS A 49 1.96 -1.43 1.00
N ILE A 50 2.38 -0.28 0.46
CA ILE A 50 3.54 0.44 0.99
C ILE A 50 3.33 0.82 2.46
N THR A 51 2.18 1.39 2.79
CA THR A 51 1.87 1.76 4.18
C THR A 51 1.78 0.54 5.10
N GLU A 52 1.29 -0.59 4.60
CA GLU A 52 1.29 -1.85 5.34
C GLU A 52 2.73 -2.30 5.68
N GLY A 53 3.66 -2.18 4.71
CA GLY A 53 5.08 -2.47 4.95
C GLY A 53 5.69 -1.57 6.03
N LEU A 54 5.33 -0.28 6.05
CA LEU A 54 5.77 0.65 7.08
C LEU A 54 5.23 0.30 8.47
N VAL A 55 4.01 -0.24 8.54
CA VAL A 55 3.42 -0.71 9.81
C VAL A 55 4.19 -1.93 10.32
N VAL A 56 4.57 -2.87 9.46
CA VAL A 56 5.42 -4.01 9.85
C VAL A 56 6.79 -3.53 10.31
N ALA A 57 7.39 -2.57 9.58
CA ALA A 57 8.67 -1.98 9.95
C ALA A 57 8.62 -1.17 11.27
N ALA A 58 7.44 -0.81 11.79
CA ALA A 58 7.33 -0.12 13.07
C ALA A 58 7.88 -0.95 14.24
N ALA A 59 7.77 -2.29 14.17
CA ALA A 59 8.37 -3.18 15.17
C ALA A 59 9.91 -3.08 15.18
N PHE A 60 10.52 -3.00 13.99
CA PHE A 60 11.96 -2.79 13.85
C PHE A 60 12.38 -1.44 14.42
N LYS A 61 11.62 -0.37 14.11
CA LYS A 61 11.88 0.97 14.66
C LYS A 61 11.85 0.96 16.18
N ALA A 62 10.85 0.30 16.77
CA ALA A 62 10.73 0.18 18.22
C ALA A 62 11.93 -0.56 18.82
N ALA A 63 12.29 -1.73 18.28
CA ALA A 63 13.41 -2.52 18.79
C ALA A 63 14.76 -1.78 18.71
N VAL A 64 15.04 -1.11 17.58
CA VAL A 64 16.27 -0.30 17.42
C VAL A 64 16.27 0.88 18.38
N THR A 65 15.13 1.56 18.55
CA THR A 65 15.00 2.71 19.46
C THR A 65 15.17 2.27 20.91
N GLU A 66 14.54 1.18 21.32
CA GLU A 66 14.64 0.64 22.68
C GLU A 66 16.08 0.24 23.02
N HIS A 67 16.76 -0.46 22.12
CA HIS A 67 18.15 -0.83 22.31
C HIS A 67 19.03 0.41 22.50
N TYR A 68 18.90 1.41 21.62
CA TYR A 68 19.65 2.65 21.74
C TYR A 68 19.38 3.39 23.06
N LEU A 69 18.13 3.39 23.55
CA LEU A 69 17.79 4.01 24.83
C LEU A 69 18.41 3.28 26.04
N MET A 70 18.69 1.98 25.92
CA MET A 70 19.32 1.18 26.97
C MET A 70 20.85 1.23 26.93
N THR A 71 21.46 1.18 25.75
CA THR A 71 22.91 1.03 25.58
C THR A 71 23.61 2.32 25.16
N GLY A 72 22.89 3.26 24.55
CA GLY A 72 23.45 4.46 23.91
C GLY A 72 24.12 4.18 22.56
N GLU A 73 24.05 2.95 22.06
CA GLU A 73 24.69 2.50 20.82
C GLU A 73 23.65 2.04 19.80
N TRP A 74 23.94 2.23 18.51
CA TRP A 74 23.07 1.78 17.43
C TRP A 74 23.44 0.35 17.05
N GLU A 75 22.45 -0.54 17.08
CA GLU A 75 22.62 -1.93 16.65
C GLU A 75 22.14 -2.11 15.20
N THR A 76 22.91 -2.87 14.43
CA THR A 76 22.62 -3.20 13.02
C THR A 76 22.33 -4.68 12.82
N ASP A 77 22.64 -5.53 13.80
CA ASP A 77 22.34 -6.96 13.78
C ASP A 77 20.90 -7.23 14.27
N PRO A 78 20.00 -7.75 13.42
CA PRO A 78 18.64 -8.11 13.82
C PRO A 78 18.59 -9.11 14.99
N SER A 79 19.55 -10.02 15.09
CA SER A 79 19.53 -11.11 16.08
C SER A 79 19.74 -10.61 17.50
N VAL A 80 20.54 -9.56 17.68
CA VAL A 80 20.76 -8.89 18.98
C VAL A 80 19.49 -8.19 19.45
N LEU A 81 18.69 -7.70 18.50
CA LEU A 81 17.41 -7.05 18.75
C LEU A 81 16.24 -8.02 18.88
N ALA A 82 16.51 -9.33 18.90
CA ALA A 82 15.50 -10.39 18.91
C ALA A 82 14.48 -10.27 17.76
N LEU A 83 14.93 -9.77 16.61
CA LEU A 83 14.15 -9.71 15.38
C LEU A 83 14.42 -10.97 14.54
N ASP A 84 13.40 -11.43 13.81
CA ASP A 84 13.55 -12.59 12.93
C ASP A 84 14.41 -12.25 11.71
N ALA A 85 14.88 -13.29 11.03
CA ALA A 85 15.59 -13.13 9.77
C ALA A 85 14.74 -12.34 8.75
N PRO A 86 15.37 -11.54 7.87
CA PRO A 86 14.66 -10.64 6.95
C PRO A 86 13.60 -11.29 6.07
N ASP A 87 13.82 -12.55 5.69
CA ASP A 87 12.96 -13.31 4.77
C ASP A 87 11.73 -13.92 5.47
N THR A 88 11.71 -13.97 6.81
CA THR A 88 10.55 -14.46 7.59
C THR A 88 9.32 -13.58 7.40
N TYR A 89 9.54 -12.30 7.11
CA TYR A 89 8.48 -11.32 6.85
C TYR A 89 8.00 -11.33 5.39
N SER A 90 8.52 -12.23 4.55
CA SER A 90 8.11 -12.33 3.15
C SER A 90 6.64 -12.73 3.01
N GLY A 91 5.98 -12.15 2.02
CA GLY A 91 4.58 -12.43 1.69
C GLY A 91 4.27 -12.00 0.26
N ASP A 92 2.97 -11.94 -0.08
CA ASP A 92 2.54 -11.68 -1.46
C ASP A 92 3.16 -10.41 -2.05
N TRP A 93 3.17 -9.31 -1.29
CA TRP A 93 3.64 -7.99 -1.74
C TRP A 93 4.93 -7.53 -1.06
N LEU A 94 5.30 -8.13 0.07
CA LEU A 94 6.51 -7.82 0.83
C LEU A 94 7.58 -8.88 0.54
N LYS A 95 8.77 -8.46 0.12
CA LYS A 95 9.87 -9.36 -0.19
C LYS A 95 10.67 -9.69 1.08
N SER A 96 11.12 -8.66 1.78
CA SER A 96 11.88 -8.80 3.02
C SER A 96 11.95 -7.46 3.76
N ILE A 97 12.28 -7.52 5.06
CA ILE A 97 12.64 -6.34 5.85
C ILE A 97 13.99 -6.61 6.47
N SER A 98 15.01 -5.85 6.08
CA SER A 98 16.35 -5.98 6.61
C SER A 98 16.73 -4.81 7.50
N LEU A 99 17.56 -5.09 8.49
CA LEU A 99 18.29 -4.10 9.26
C LEU A 99 19.75 -4.14 8.78
N GLY A 100 20.39 -2.98 8.71
CA GLY A 100 21.81 -2.90 8.39
C GLY A 100 22.37 -1.50 8.62
N ALA A 101 23.62 -1.30 8.22
CA ALA A 101 24.23 0.02 8.26
C ALA A 101 23.46 1.02 7.37
N GLY A 102 23.28 2.24 7.87
CA GLY A 102 22.67 3.31 7.10
C GLY A 102 23.59 3.84 5.99
N SER A 103 22.98 4.42 4.96
CA SER A 103 23.70 5.27 4.01
C SER A 103 23.75 6.71 4.52
N ASP A 104 24.60 7.54 3.89
CA ASP A 104 24.59 9.01 4.10
C ASP A 104 24.86 9.47 5.54
N GLY A 105 25.65 8.70 6.29
CA GLY A 105 26.05 9.01 7.66
C GLY A 105 25.02 8.60 8.72
N ALA A 106 23.91 7.97 8.32
CA ALA A 106 23.00 7.34 9.27
C ALA A 106 23.65 6.08 9.86
N PRO A 107 23.56 5.86 11.20
CA PRO A 107 24.21 4.74 11.86
C PRO A 107 23.54 3.40 11.52
N VAL A 108 22.22 3.42 11.28
CA VAL A 108 21.41 2.23 11.00
C VAL A 108 20.32 2.57 9.99
N ALA A 109 19.96 1.59 9.16
CA ALA A 109 18.87 1.68 8.22
C ALA A 109 17.98 0.43 8.29
N ILE A 110 16.67 0.66 8.29
CA ILE A 110 15.65 -0.37 8.08
C ILE A 110 15.25 -0.29 6.61
N THR A 111 15.50 -1.37 5.86
CA THR A 111 15.18 -1.45 4.43
C THR A 111 14.02 -2.40 4.22
N ILE A 112 12.93 -1.88 3.69
CA ILE A 112 11.76 -2.64 3.29
C ILE A 112 11.87 -2.89 1.80
N SER A 113 11.87 -4.16 1.38
CA SER A 113 11.90 -4.55 -0.02
C SER A 113 10.55 -5.11 -0.45
N TYR A 114 10.05 -4.67 -1.60
CA TYR A 114 8.73 -5.08 -2.11
C TYR A 114 8.84 -6.06 -3.28
N ASN A 115 7.86 -6.95 -3.41
CA ASN A 115 7.80 -7.91 -4.52
C ASN A 115 7.29 -7.26 -5.81
N GLU A 116 8.12 -7.26 -6.84
CA GLU A 116 7.84 -6.67 -8.15
C GLU A 116 6.67 -7.34 -8.86
N SER A 117 6.52 -8.67 -8.67
CA SER A 117 5.45 -9.47 -9.28
C SER A 117 4.07 -9.12 -8.75
N ALA A 118 3.97 -8.63 -7.51
CA ALA A 118 2.69 -8.24 -6.92
C ALA A 118 2.40 -6.74 -7.11
N LEU A 119 3.44 -5.93 -7.24
CA LEU A 119 3.36 -4.47 -7.36
C LEU A 119 4.00 -3.96 -8.66
N HIS A 120 3.51 -4.44 -9.80
CA HIS A 120 4.03 -4.09 -11.12
C HIS A 120 4.14 -2.58 -11.39
N GLU A 121 3.29 -1.77 -10.77
CA GLU A 121 3.29 -0.30 -10.92
C GLU A 121 4.57 0.37 -10.35
N LEU A 122 5.31 -0.32 -9.48
CA LEU A 122 6.54 0.18 -8.87
C LEU A 122 7.78 -0.04 -9.76
N GLY A 123 7.78 -1.02 -10.67
CA GLY A 123 8.97 -1.40 -11.43
C GLY A 123 9.90 -2.37 -10.68
N ALA A 124 11.22 -2.31 -10.94
CA ALA A 124 12.20 -3.23 -10.38
C ALA A 124 12.92 -2.68 -9.13
N ASN A 125 13.32 -3.59 -8.23
CA ASN A 125 14.11 -3.37 -7.00
C ASN A 125 13.57 -2.23 -6.13
N ASN A 126 12.27 -2.30 -5.82
CA ASN A 126 11.59 -1.27 -5.06
C ASN A 126 11.80 -1.40 -3.56
N THR A 127 12.44 -0.39 -2.98
CA THR A 127 12.72 -0.34 -1.55
C THR A 127 12.31 0.99 -0.94
N ILE A 128 11.96 0.93 0.34
CA ILE A 128 11.83 2.11 1.21
C ILE A 128 12.82 1.93 2.35
N VAL A 129 13.58 2.98 2.63
CA VAL A 129 14.60 2.97 3.68
C VAL A 129 14.23 3.97 4.75
N LEU A 130 14.32 3.55 6.01
CA LEU A 130 14.11 4.39 7.17
C LEU A 130 15.40 4.47 7.96
N TYR A 131 15.72 5.65 8.47
CA TYR A 131 16.85 5.85 9.38
C TYR A 131 16.43 6.70 10.58
N PRO A 132 17.04 6.46 11.75
CA PRO A 132 16.81 7.28 12.91
C PRO A 132 17.62 8.59 12.80
N VAL A 133 17.04 9.66 13.32
CA VAL A 133 17.68 10.97 13.45
C VAL A 133 17.54 11.42 14.90
N MET A 134 18.65 11.85 15.48
CA MET A 134 18.68 12.41 16.82
C MET A 134 18.35 13.90 16.75
N ALA A 135 17.15 14.27 17.21
CA ALA A 135 16.74 15.66 17.32
C ALA A 135 16.68 16.04 18.81
N SER A 136 17.79 16.59 19.32
CA SER A 136 17.86 17.16 20.68
C SER A 136 17.22 16.28 21.76
N GLU A 137 17.80 15.09 21.95
CA GLU A 137 17.41 14.06 22.93
C GLU A 137 16.17 13.21 22.60
N ASN A 138 15.51 13.47 21.47
CA ASN A 138 14.47 12.57 20.95
C ASN A 138 14.93 11.86 19.67
N ILE A 139 14.51 10.60 19.53
CA ILE A 139 14.78 9.80 18.33
C ILE A 139 13.58 9.98 17.39
N SER A 140 13.78 10.76 16.33
CA SER A 140 12.85 10.82 15.20
C SER A 140 13.28 9.82 14.13
N TRP A 141 12.37 9.48 13.22
CA TRP A 141 12.66 8.56 12.13
C TRP A 141 12.28 9.18 10.81
N HIS A 142 13.26 9.32 9.93
CA HIS A 142 13.08 9.80 8.57
C HIS A 142 12.90 8.60 7.62
N CYS A 143 12.21 8.85 6.50
CA CYS A 143 11.76 7.84 5.56
C CYS A 143 11.87 8.35 4.11
N ASP A 144 12.95 9.01 3.74
CA ASP A 144 13.20 9.58 2.41
C ASP A 144 14.09 8.69 1.53
N GLY A 145 14.72 7.66 2.08
CA GLY A 145 15.58 6.74 1.32
C GLY A 145 14.83 5.67 0.51
N GLY A 146 15.56 4.99 -0.38
CA GLY A 146 15.04 3.90 -1.22
C GLY A 146 14.64 4.33 -2.63
N THR A 147 14.16 3.38 -3.43
CA THR A 147 13.95 3.51 -4.88
C THR A 147 12.49 3.70 -5.29
N VAL A 148 11.54 3.52 -4.37
CA VAL A 148 10.11 3.71 -4.66
C VAL A 148 9.84 5.15 -5.10
N ASP A 149 9.05 5.34 -6.15
CA ASP A 149 8.64 6.66 -6.66
C ASP A 149 7.74 7.40 -5.64
N ASP A 150 7.97 8.71 -5.45
CA ASP A 150 7.22 9.59 -4.54
C ASP A 150 5.70 9.57 -4.76
N LYS A 151 5.25 9.25 -5.98
CA LYS A 151 3.83 9.06 -6.28
C LYS A 151 3.23 7.92 -5.46
N PHE A 152 4.01 6.94 -5.00
CA PHE A 152 3.49 5.81 -4.22
C PHE A 152 3.81 5.92 -2.73
N ARG A 153 4.65 6.90 -2.36
CA ARG A 153 5.02 7.12 -0.97
C ARG A 153 3.94 7.87 -0.21
N PRO A 154 3.68 7.49 1.05
CA PRO A 154 2.84 8.26 1.95
C PRO A 154 3.57 9.54 2.36
N ALA A 155 2.82 10.53 2.87
CA ALA A 155 3.34 11.88 3.10
C ALA A 155 4.60 11.92 3.98
N GLN A 156 4.69 11.06 4.98
CA GLN A 156 5.83 10.96 5.91
C GLN A 156 7.10 10.36 5.29
N CYS A 157 7.00 9.77 4.10
CA CYS A 157 8.12 9.10 3.42
C CYS A 157 8.49 9.74 2.08
N LYS A 158 7.96 10.92 1.78
CA LYS A 158 8.36 11.66 0.57
C LYS A 158 9.70 12.32 0.83
N ALA A 159 10.58 12.29 -0.16
CA ALA A 159 11.82 13.06 -0.09
C ALA A 159 11.45 14.54 0.15
N THR A 160 12.00 15.13 1.20
CA THR A 160 11.90 16.58 1.40
C THR A 160 12.67 17.26 0.26
N PRO A 161 12.07 18.27 -0.41
CA PRO A 161 12.73 18.99 -1.50
C PRO A 161 13.96 19.77 -1.05
#